data_AF-A0A520IAN0-F1
#
_entry.id   AF-A0A520IAN0-F1
#
_cell.length_a   1.000
_cell.length_b   1.000
_cell.length_c   1.000
_cell.angle_alpha   90.00
_cell.angle_beta   90.00
_cell.angle_gamma   90.00
#
_symmetry.space_group_name_H-M   'P 1'
#
loop_
_entity.id
_entity.type
_entity.pdbx_description
1 polymer ?
#
loop_
_entity_poly.entity_id
_entity_poly.type
_entity_poly.pdbx_seq_one_letter_code
_entity_poly.pdbx_strand_id
1 'polypeptide(L)'
;MTDSSHKPLLAVLKGAIPAVPPLWLMRQAGRYLPEYRALRAEKGGFLALATDPVAAAEVTLQPIRRFGFDGAILSSDILMVPWALGQDLSFGVGEGPRLEPVYGTVRRVAAELPALNGGATTFLGFAGSPWTV
;
A
#
# COMPACT_ATOMS: atom_id res chain seq x y z
N MET A 1 12.61 -27.68 9.62
CA MET A 1 12.32 -26.53 10.49
C MET A 1 13.55 -25.64 10.49
N THR A 2 13.50 -24.49 9.83
CA THR A 2 14.63 -23.55 9.79
C THR A 2 14.78 -22.87 11.14
N ASP A 3 15.98 -22.96 11.72
CA ASP A 3 16.36 -22.29 12.96
C ASP A 3 15.99 -20.78 12.90
N SER A 4 15.12 -20.35 13.81
CA SER A 4 14.71 -18.95 13.92
C SER A 4 15.70 -18.09 14.72
N SER A 5 16.82 -18.64 15.16
CA SER A 5 17.85 -17.89 15.92
C SER A 5 18.41 -16.68 15.16
N HIS A 6 18.39 -16.70 13.82
CA HIS A 6 18.93 -15.63 12.98
C HIS A 6 17.93 -14.51 12.61
N LYS A 7 16.68 -14.53 13.10
CA LYS A 7 15.65 -13.52 12.76
C LYS A 7 15.02 -12.94 14.03
N PRO A 8 15.65 -11.92 14.66
CA PRO A 8 15.28 -11.46 15.99
C PRO A 8 13.85 -10.91 16.06
N LEU A 9 13.38 -10.21 15.01
CA LEU A 9 11.98 -9.74 14.94
C LEU A 9 10.96 -10.90 15.02
N LEU A 10 11.18 -11.99 14.27
CA LEU A 10 10.30 -13.15 14.31
C LEU A 10 10.37 -13.91 15.63
N ALA A 11 11.55 -13.94 16.28
CA ALA A 11 11.70 -14.56 17.58
C ALA A 11 10.87 -13.82 18.65
N VAL A 12 10.90 -12.48 18.65
CA VAL A 12 10.10 -11.66 19.57
C VAL A 12 8.60 -11.86 19.33
N LEU A 13 8.14 -11.90 18.07
CA LEU A 13 6.73 -12.17 17.76
C LEU A 13 6.28 -13.58 18.19
N LYS A 14 7.21 -14.50 18.43
CA LYS A 14 6.95 -15.84 18.99
C LYS A 14 7.10 -15.92 20.51
N GLY A 15 7.35 -14.80 21.19
CA GLY A 15 7.46 -14.71 22.65
C GLY A 15 8.86 -14.76 23.22
N ALA A 16 9.93 -14.76 22.40
CA ALA A 16 11.29 -14.64 22.91
C ALA A 16 11.57 -13.22 23.44
N ILE A 17 12.43 -13.12 24.46
CA ILE A 17 12.84 -11.84 25.07
C ILE A 17 14.37 -11.71 24.97
N PRO A 18 14.90 -11.26 23.83
CA PRO A 18 16.34 -11.10 23.65
C PRO A 18 16.88 -9.93 24.48
N ALA A 19 18.19 -9.95 24.78
CA ALA A 19 18.85 -8.87 25.50
C ALA A 19 18.83 -7.53 24.72
N VAL A 20 18.82 -7.60 23.40
CA VAL A 20 18.69 -6.43 22.50
C VAL A 20 17.37 -6.58 21.72
N PRO A 21 16.40 -5.67 21.88
CA PRO A 21 15.16 -5.71 21.11
C PRO A 21 15.39 -5.43 19.62
N PRO A 22 14.77 -6.17 18.70
CA PRO A 22 14.81 -5.88 17.28
C PRO A 22 14.06 -4.58 16.95
N LEU A 23 14.52 -3.85 15.93
CA LEU A 23 13.95 -2.58 15.51
C LEU A 23 13.67 -2.53 14.00
N TRP A 24 12.52 -2.00 13.65
CA TRP A 24 12.17 -1.53 12.31
C TRP A 24 11.22 -0.34 12.44
N LEU A 25 11.02 0.43 11.37
CA LEU A 25 10.14 1.59 11.40
C LEU A 25 9.07 1.50 10.31
N MET A 26 7.83 1.83 10.65
CA MET A 26 6.81 2.10 9.64
C MET A 26 7.29 3.24 8.73
N ARG A 27 7.09 3.09 7.41
CA ARG A 27 7.54 4.05 6.40
C ARG A 27 9.06 4.27 6.37
N GLN A 28 9.86 3.27 6.76
CA GLN A 28 11.33 3.31 6.68
C GLN A 28 11.89 3.55 5.27
N ALA A 29 11.18 3.12 4.22
CA ALA A 29 11.49 3.50 2.84
C ALA A 29 10.64 4.72 2.48
N GLY A 30 11.23 5.92 2.45
CA GLY A 30 10.45 7.13 2.22
C GLY A 30 11.25 8.40 1.97
N ARG A 31 10.51 9.51 1.80
CA ARG A 31 11.00 10.83 1.36
C ARG A 31 12.11 11.45 2.22
N TYR A 32 12.34 10.95 3.43
CA TYR A 32 13.45 11.40 4.27
C TYR A 32 14.81 10.94 3.74
N LEU A 33 14.84 9.85 2.95
CA LEU A 33 16.04 9.33 2.30
C LEU A 33 16.31 10.05 0.97
N PRO A 34 17.50 10.64 0.76
CA PRO A 34 17.86 11.24 -0.53
C PRO A 34 17.85 10.23 -1.69
N GLU A 35 18.33 9.02 -1.46
CA GLU A 35 18.35 7.91 -2.44
C GLU A 35 16.93 7.47 -2.86
N TYR A 36 15.96 7.50 -1.95
CA TYR A 36 14.56 7.27 -2.28
C TYR A 36 14.00 8.38 -3.17
N ARG A 37 14.28 9.64 -2.83
CA ARG A 37 13.81 10.81 -3.61
C ARG A 37 14.37 10.78 -5.03
N ALA A 38 15.64 10.43 -5.19
CA ALA A 38 16.30 10.32 -6.49
C ALA A 38 15.62 9.26 -7.38
N LEU A 39 15.47 8.03 -6.87
CA LEU A 39 14.85 6.95 -7.62
C LEU A 39 13.36 7.22 -7.92
N ARG A 40 12.62 7.82 -6.99
CA ARG A 40 11.23 8.23 -7.23
C ARG A 40 11.11 9.29 -8.34
N ALA A 41 12.03 10.25 -8.38
CA ALA A 41 12.06 11.26 -9.43
C ALA A 41 12.39 10.62 -10.79
N GLU A 42 13.37 9.71 -10.85
CA GLU A 42 13.73 8.96 -12.06
C GLU A 42 12.56 8.15 -12.62
N LYS A 43 11.79 7.48 -11.76
CA LYS A 43 10.65 6.65 -12.17
C LYS A 43 9.40 7.44 -12.59
N GLY A 44 9.39 8.77 -12.39
CA GLY A 44 8.26 9.62 -12.76
C GLY A 44 7.10 9.61 -11.75
N GLY A 45 7.33 9.19 -10.51
CA GLY A 45 6.32 9.22 -9.45
C GLY A 45 6.25 7.96 -8.60
N PHE A 46 5.33 7.95 -7.64
CA PHE A 46 5.21 6.83 -6.69
C PHE A 46 4.54 5.61 -7.31
N LEU A 47 3.46 5.78 -8.09
CA LEU A 47 2.76 4.65 -8.70
C LEU A 47 3.69 3.87 -9.65
N ALA A 48 4.41 4.56 -10.53
CA ALA A 48 5.39 3.95 -11.44
C ALA A 48 6.55 3.25 -10.70
N LEU A 49 6.97 3.79 -9.56
CA LEU A 49 7.99 3.16 -8.72
C LEU A 49 7.45 1.91 -8.02
N ALA A 50 6.23 1.95 -7.49
CA ALA A 50 5.62 0.85 -6.76
C ALA A 50 5.19 -0.32 -7.66
N THR A 51 4.94 -0.06 -8.95
CA THR A 51 4.58 -1.09 -9.95
C THR A 51 5.78 -1.63 -10.73
N ASP A 52 6.99 -1.08 -10.54
CA ASP A 52 8.25 -1.63 -11.05
C ASP A 52 8.89 -2.52 -9.97
N PRO A 53 8.94 -3.85 -10.15
CA PRO A 53 9.50 -4.76 -9.15
C PRO A 53 10.96 -4.48 -8.80
N VAL A 54 11.77 -4.02 -9.77
CA VAL A 54 13.20 -3.71 -9.55
C VAL A 54 13.32 -2.45 -8.69
N ALA A 55 12.55 -1.41 -9.00
CA ALA A 55 12.56 -0.16 -8.25
C ALA A 55 11.97 -0.34 -6.84
N ALA A 56 10.84 -1.05 -6.72
CA ALA A 56 10.19 -1.36 -5.45
C ALA A 56 11.10 -2.19 -4.53
N ALA A 57 11.82 -3.17 -5.08
CA ALA A 57 12.83 -3.93 -4.33
C ALA A 57 13.97 -3.01 -3.86
N GLU A 58 14.49 -2.16 -4.74
CA GLU A 58 15.59 -1.26 -4.41
C GLU A 58 15.22 -0.31 -3.26
N VAL A 59 14.08 0.39 -3.33
CA VAL A 59 13.67 1.28 -2.23
C VAL A 59 13.39 0.53 -0.92
N THR A 60 12.94 -0.73 -1.00
CA THR A 60 12.71 -1.58 0.19
C THR A 60 14.03 -1.89 0.89
N LEU A 61 15.12 -2.05 0.13
CA LEU A 61 16.45 -2.40 0.65
C LEU A 61 17.27 -1.19 1.14
N GLN A 62 17.03 0.02 0.62
CA GLN A 62 17.72 1.24 1.04
C GLN A 62 17.84 1.43 2.57
N PRO A 63 16.75 1.38 3.37
CA PRO A 63 16.83 1.56 4.82
C PRO A 63 17.57 0.42 5.53
N ILE A 64 17.54 -0.79 4.97
CA ILE A 64 18.30 -1.93 5.51
C ILE A 64 19.80 -1.69 5.34
N ARG A 65 20.24 -1.27 4.16
CA ARG A 65 21.65 -0.94 3.90
C ARG A 65 22.13 0.24 4.74
N ARG A 66 21.24 1.21 5.01
CA ARG A 66 21.60 2.44 5.73
C ARG A 66 21.61 2.31 7.25
N PHE A 67 20.68 1.53 7.81
CA PHE A 67 20.46 1.49 9.27
C PHE A 67 20.52 0.09 9.86
N GLY A 68 20.56 -0.97 9.05
CA GLY A 68 20.62 -2.35 9.55
C GLY A 68 19.37 -2.81 10.30
N PHE A 69 18.17 -2.33 9.93
CA PHE A 69 16.92 -2.73 10.59
C PHE A 69 16.68 -4.25 10.53
N ASP A 70 16.06 -4.78 11.59
CA ASP A 70 15.73 -6.20 11.75
C ASP A 70 14.48 -6.64 10.96
N GLY A 71 13.80 -5.68 10.33
CA GLY A 71 12.61 -5.88 9.52
C GLY A 71 12.63 -5.06 8.25
N ALA A 72 12.27 -5.69 7.13
CA ALA A 72 11.95 -5.03 5.89
C ALA A 72 10.44 -5.10 5.66
N ILE A 73 9.83 -3.99 5.23
CA ILE A 73 8.44 -3.92 4.82
C ILE A 73 8.38 -3.58 3.33
N LEU A 74 7.57 -4.33 2.58
CA LEU A 74 7.37 -4.12 1.15
C LEU A 74 7.01 -2.66 0.87
N SER A 75 7.74 -2.01 -0.03
CA SER A 75 7.34 -0.71 -0.57
C SER A 75 6.21 -0.91 -1.57
N SER A 76 4.98 -0.69 -1.10
CA SER A 76 3.74 -0.71 -1.88
C SER A 76 2.73 0.27 -1.25
N ASP A 77 1.51 0.30 -1.76
CA ASP A 77 0.42 1.11 -1.25
C ASP A 77 -0.82 0.26 -0.95
N ILE A 78 -1.55 0.63 0.09
CA ILE A 78 -2.81 -0.05 0.46
C ILE A 78 -3.89 0.17 -0.62
N LEU A 79 -3.81 1.28 -1.36
CA LEU A 79 -4.76 1.61 -2.43
C LEU A 79 -4.49 0.88 -3.74
N MET A 80 -3.44 0.03 -3.80
CA MET A 80 -3.22 -0.85 -4.95
C MET A 80 -4.40 -1.80 -5.19
N VAL A 81 -5.13 -2.18 -4.13
CA VAL A 81 -6.31 -3.05 -4.24
C VAL A 81 -7.47 -2.32 -4.96
N PRO A 82 -7.96 -1.16 -4.50
CA PRO A 82 -8.92 -0.33 -5.25
C PRO A 82 -8.50 -0.05 -6.70
N TRP A 83 -7.23 0.24 -6.92
CA TRP A 83 -6.70 0.49 -8.27
C TRP A 83 -6.79 -0.76 -9.15
N ALA A 84 -6.39 -1.92 -8.64
CA ALA A 84 -6.53 -3.20 -9.33
C ALA A 84 -8.00 -3.60 -9.57
N LEU A 85 -8.94 -3.10 -8.76
CA LEU A 85 -10.39 -3.26 -8.94
C LEU A 85 -11.01 -2.26 -9.93
N GLY A 86 -10.19 -1.44 -10.59
CA GLY A 86 -10.64 -0.55 -11.68
C GLY A 86 -11.01 0.86 -11.25
N GLN A 87 -10.70 1.28 -10.02
CA GLN A 87 -10.75 2.70 -9.68
C GLN A 87 -9.50 3.41 -10.21
N ASP A 88 -9.66 4.59 -10.81
CA ASP A 88 -8.50 5.40 -11.16
C ASP A 88 -7.82 5.89 -9.88
N LEU A 89 -6.50 5.69 -9.80
CA LEU A 89 -5.68 6.10 -8.67
C LEU A 89 -4.62 7.10 -9.16
N SER A 90 -4.56 8.27 -8.54
CA SER A 90 -3.56 9.30 -8.83
C SER A 90 -2.82 9.75 -7.57
N PHE A 91 -1.57 10.16 -7.73
CA PHE A 91 -0.73 10.70 -6.65
C PHE A 91 -0.24 12.10 -7.03
N GLY A 92 -0.92 13.13 -6.54
CA GLY A 92 -0.56 14.53 -6.80
C GLY A 92 0.70 14.98 -6.06
N VAL A 93 1.39 16.00 -6.59
CA VAL A 93 2.54 16.63 -5.91
C VAL A 93 2.03 17.44 -4.71
N GLY A 94 2.50 17.11 -3.51
CA GLY A 94 2.04 17.75 -2.27
C GLY A 94 0.67 17.27 -1.79
N GLU A 95 0.00 16.41 -2.56
CA GLU A 95 -1.29 15.84 -2.24
C GLU A 95 -1.18 14.36 -1.88
N GLY A 96 -2.13 13.86 -1.10
CA GLY A 96 -2.29 12.42 -0.88
C GLY A 96 -2.76 11.68 -2.14
N PRO A 97 -2.82 10.34 -2.09
CA PRO A 97 -3.48 9.58 -3.15
C PRO A 97 -4.94 10.00 -3.31
N ARG A 98 -5.43 10.03 -4.54
CA ARG A 98 -6.84 10.24 -4.89
C ARG A 98 -7.35 9.07 -5.70
N LEU A 99 -8.46 8.47 -5.27
CA LEU A 99 -9.24 7.52 -6.06
C LEU A 99 -10.35 8.26 -6.79
N GLU A 100 -10.62 7.92 -8.06
CA GLU A 100 -11.82 8.42 -8.74
C GLU A 100 -13.08 7.93 -8.00
N PRO A 101 -14.15 8.74 -7.98
CA PRO A 101 -15.36 8.43 -7.25
C PRO A 101 -16.00 7.13 -7.79
N VAL A 102 -16.12 6.08 -6.94
CA VAL A 102 -17.08 4.94 -7.09
C VAL A 102 -18.49 5.42 -7.50
N TYR A 103 -18.76 6.67 -7.18
CA TYR A 103 -19.95 7.44 -7.48
C TYR A 103 -20.28 7.59 -8.98
N GLY A 104 -19.34 7.45 -9.91
CA GLY A 104 -19.66 7.43 -11.35
C GLY A 104 -20.58 6.26 -11.72
N THR A 105 -20.24 5.07 -11.23
CA THR A 105 -21.02 3.84 -11.42
C THR A 105 -22.30 3.86 -10.61
N VAL A 106 -22.23 4.28 -9.34
CA VAL A 106 -23.42 4.45 -8.49
C VAL A 106 -24.44 5.39 -9.13
N ARG A 107 -24.00 6.50 -9.73
CA ARG A 107 -24.89 7.47 -10.40
C ARG A 107 -25.60 6.87 -11.61
N ARG A 108 -24.90 6.08 -12.43
CA ARG A 108 -25.50 5.45 -13.61
C ARG A 108 -26.50 4.37 -13.21
N VAL A 109 -26.13 3.51 -12.26
CA VAL A 109 -27.02 2.45 -11.76
C VAL A 109 -28.25 3.07 -11.07
N ALA A 110 -28.07 4.08 -10.23
CA ALA A 110 -29.19 4.78 -9.59
C ALA A 110 -30.12 5.49 -10.58
N ALA A 111 -29.60 5.95 -11.73
CA ALA A 111 -30.41 6.60 -12.77
C ALA A 111 -31.25 5.61 -13.59
N GLU A 112 -30.72 4.41 -13.85
CA GLU A 112 -31.37 3.43 -14.71
C GLU A 112 -32.29 2.47 -13.94
N LEU A 113 -31.94 2.11 -12.71
CA LEU A 113 -32.62 1.09 -11.92
C LEU A 113 -34.12 1.34 -11.65
N PRO A 114 -34.61 2.57 -11.41
CA PRO A 114 -36.03 2.82 -11.19
C PRO A 114 -36.92 2.49 -12.40
N ALA A 115 -36.38 2.55 -13.62
CA ALA A 115 -37.11 2.19 -14.83
C ALA A 115 -37.23 0.66 -15.02
N LEU A 116 -36.52 -0.13 -14.22
CA LEU A 116 -36.45 -1.58 -14.33
C LEU A 116 -37.31 -2.25 -13.26
N ASN A 117 -37.94 -3.37 -13.62
CA ASN A 117 -38.77 -4.17 -12.71
C ASN A 117 -39.84 -3.36 -11.96
N GLY A 118 -40.45 -2.37 -12.64
CA GLY A 118 -41.43 -1.48 -12.03
C GLY A 118 -40.92 -0.70 -10.81
N GLY A 119 -39.60 -0.50 -10.70
CA GLY A 119 -38.96 0.18 -9.58
C GLY A 119 -38.80 -0.67 -8.31
N ALA A 120 -39.07 -1.97 -8.36
CA ALA A 120 -39.05 -2.84 -7.18
C ALA A 120 -37.65 -3.37 -6.80
N THR A 121 -36.61 -3.07 -7.57
CA THR A 121 -35.26 -3.63 -7.38
C THR A 121 -34.40 -2.76 -6.44
N THR A 122 -33.89 -3.35 -5.37
CA THR A 122 -32.98 -2.68 -4.41
C THR A 122 -31.53 -2.70 -4.91
N PHE A 123 -30.84 -1.55 -4.87
CA PHE A 123 -29.41 -1.49 -5.12
C PHE A 123 -28.61 -1.75 -3.83
N LEU A 124 -27.73 -2.75 -3.83
CA LEU A 124 -26.84 -3.06 -2.71
C LEU A 124 -25.43 -2.55 -3.02
N GLY A 125 -24.92 -1.63 -2.20
CA GLY A 125 -23.52 -1.25 -2.20
C GLY A 125 -22.67 -2.21 -1.36
N PHE A 126 -21.39 -2.32 -1.67
CA PHE A 126 -20.41 -3.03 -0.84
C PHE A 126 -19.07 -2.28 -0.86
N ALA A 127 -18.27 -2.47 0.19
CA ALA A 127 -16.90 -2.00 0.27
C ALA A 127 -16.05 -3.04 1.02
N GLY A 128 -14.73 -2.92 0.94
CA GLY A 128 -13.80 -3.69 1.78
C GLY A 128 -14.01 -3.42 3.27
N SER A 129 -13.42 -4.26 4.13
CA SER A 129 -13.60 -4.12 5.57
C SER A 129 -12.98 -2.83 6.14
N PRO A 130 -13.55 -2.26 7.23
CA PRO A 130 -13.55 -0.81 7.47
C PRO A 130 -12.25 -0.08 7.82
N TRP A 131 -11.09 -0.72 8.03
CA TRP A 131 -9.93 -0.02 8.61
C TRP A 131 -8.82 0.35 7.62
N THR A 132 -8.92 0.03 6.33
CA THR A 132 -7.76 0.16 5.44
C THR A 132 -8.06 0.67 4.03
N VAL A 133 -9.32 0.67 3.60
CA VAL A 133 -9.71 1.18 2.29
C VAL A 133 -10.64 2.37 2.47
#